data_AF-A0A497AL28-F1
#
_entry.id   AF-A0A497AL28-F1
#
_cell.length_a   1.000
_cell.length_b   1.000
_cell.length_c   1.000
_cell.angle_alpha   90.00
_cell.angle_beta   90.00
_cell.angle_gamma   90.00
#
_symmetry.space_group_name_H-M   'P 1'
#
loop_
_entity.id
_entity.type
_entity.pdbx_description
1 polymer ?
#
loop_
_entity_poly.entity_id
_entity_poly.type
_entity_poly.pdbx_seq_one_letter_code
_entity_poly.pdbx_strand_id
1 'polypeptide(L)'
;MKKQKLIRKLANRRVWAYGLFWSWNLVFLAFMSLGFAPNVLPEMINAVRTHTIPVPFLVYAVTLTGIPAVAVILGLTVLRRSPGRLLTLGYGVEGPLMLILAVRFFLVRDATWAVTLILSIAGLGIAALLWQILDRSIDTRRSPLAHLRLIGLTLLLLTGLYASVWIAFYAVPLAAQSGEIATQLLRDMWEALTDTELRWLPFMLLGGVLALYTGTLFVAMPVAVPVLYIRSWWRGARAFAAAR
;
A
#
# COMPACT_ATOMS: atom_id res chain seq x y z
N MET A 1 14.59 1.88 -37.11
CA MET A 1 14.32 3.05 -36.22
C MET A 1 13.04 2.96 -35.36
N LYS A 2 11.91 2.40 -35.82
CA LYS A 2 10.67 2.32 -34.98
C LYS A 2 10.81 1.42 -33.73
N LYS A 3 11.49 0.27 -33.80
CA LYS A 3 11.71 -0.64 -32.64
C LYS A 3 12.53 -0.01 -31.50
N GLN A 4 13.59 0.74 -31.81
CA GLN A 4 14.43 1.40 -30.79
C GLN A 4 13.68 2.52 -30.04
N LYS A 5 12.81 3.28 -30.73
CA LYS A 5 11.93 4.26 -30.06
C LYS A 5 10.92 3.58 -29.13
N LEU A 6 10.40 2.41 -29.51
CA LEU A 6 9.47 1.65 -28.68
C LEU A 6 10.15 1.13 -27.39
N ILE A 7 11.37 0.59 -27.50
CA ILE A 7 12.16 0.10 -26.36
C ILE A 7 12.53 1.24 -25.40
N ARG A 8 12.91 2.41 -25.92
CA ARG A 8 13.18 3.59 -25.08
C ARG A 8 11.92 4.13 -24.37
N LYS A 9 10.76 4.04 -25.02
CA LYS A 9 9.48 4.44 -24.42
C LYS A 9 9.03 3.47 -23.32
N LEU A 10 9.23 2.17 -23.55
CA LEU A 10 9.05 1.11 -22.53
C LEU A 10 10.05 1.22 -21.38
N ALA A 11 11.24 1.78 -21.60
CA ALA A 11 12.21 2.06 -20.55
C ALA A 11 11.95 3.37 -19.77
N ASN A 12 10.90 4.14 -20.12
CA ASN A 12 10.64 5.42 -19.47
C ASN A 12 10.04 5.20 -18.06
N ARG A 13 10.93 5.14 -17.07
CA ARG A 13 10.60 4.98 -15.64
C ARG A 13 9.51 5.92 -15.13
N ARG A 14 9.38 7.12 -15.71
CA ARG A 14 8.33 8.09 -15.31
C ARG A 14 6.94 7.62 -15.69
N VAL A 15 6.78 7.07 -16.90
CA VAL A 15 5.48 6.60 -17.39
C VAL A 15 5.01 5.40 -16.57
N TRP A 16 5.91 4.46 -16.27
CA TRP A 16 5.61 3.33 -15.39
C TRP A 16 5.22 3.77 -13.99
N ALA A 17 5.95 4.72 -13.39
CA ALA A 17 5.62 5.23 -12.07
C ALA A 17 4.24 5.88 -12.00
N TYR A 18 3.86 6.67 -13.02
CA TYR A 18 2.51 7.23 -13.12
C TYR A 18 1.46 6.14 -13.34
N GLY A 19 1.68 5.27 -14.32
CA GLY A 19 0.73 4.23 -14.70
C GLY A 19 0.41 3.33 -13.51
N LEU A 20 1.45 2.84 -12.83
CA LEU A 20 1.33 1.94 -11.69
C LEU A 20 0.65 2.59 -10.49
N PHE A 21 0.97 3.86 -10.18
CA PHE A 21 0.32 4.58 -9.09
C PHE A 21 -1.17 4.82 -9.38
N TRP A 22 -1.49 5.32 -10.58
CA TRP A 22 -2.87 5.65 -10.95
C TRP A 22 -3.73 4.42 -11.18
N SER A 23 -3.25 3.41 -11.88
CA SER A 23 -4.02 2.20 -12.12
C SER A 23 -4.35 1.50 -10.80
N TRP A 24 -3.37 1.39 -9.91
CA TRP A 24 -3.56 0.84 -8.56
C TRP A 24 -4.62 1.62 -7.78
N ASN A 25 -4.44 2.93 -7.64
CA ASN A 25 -5.34 3.76 -6.84
C ASN A 25 -6.77 3.81 -7.42
N LEU A 26 -6.93 3.81 -8.75
CA LEU A 26 -8.25 3.81 -9.38
C LEU A 26 -8.97 2.48 -9.16
N VAL A 27 -8.29 1.35 -9.30
CA VAL A 27 -8.87 0.03 -9.02
C VAL A 27 -9.26 -0.08 -7.55
N PHE A 28 -8.37 0.33 -6.63
CA PHE A 28 -8.67 0.32 -5.19
C PHE A 28 -9.80 1.26 -4.82
N LEU A 29 -9.82 2.48 -5.36
CA LEU A 29 -10.88 3.44 -5.08
C LEU A 29 -12.22 2.92 -5.60
N ALA A 30 -12.26 2.34 -6.80
CA ALA A 30 -13.47 1.71 -7.35
C ALA A 30 -13.92 0.54 -6.48
N PHE A 31 -13.01 -0.36 -6.11
CA PHE A 31 -13.32 -1.49 -5.22
C PHE A 31 -13.85 -1.03 -3.86
N MET A 32 -13.21 -0.02 -3.25
CA MET A 32 -13.61 0.50 -1.95
C MET A 32 -14.94 1.23 -2.03
N SER A 33 -15.18 2.06 -3.04
CA SER A 33 -16.41 2.87 -3.14
C SER A 33 -17.64 2.10 -3.65
N LEU A 34 -17.45 1.14 -4.55
CA LEU A 34 -18.56 0.39 -5.15
C LEU A 34 -18.82 -0.96 -4.45
N GLY A 35 -17.80 -1.53 -3.79
CA GLY A 35 -17.89 -2.83 -3.16
C GLY A 35 -17.81 -2.73 -1.64
N PHE A 36 -16.63 -2.42 -1.11
CA PHE A 36 -16.37 -2.53 0.32
C PHE A 36 -17.21 -1.55 1.17
N ALA A 37 -17.16 -0.26 0.88
CA ALA A 37 -17.82 0.77 1.67
C ALA A 37 -19.35 0.61 1.75
N PRO A 38 -20.10 0.48 0.63
CA PRO A 38 -21.57 0.41 0.69
C PRO A 38 -22.09 -0.86 1.36
N ASN A 39 -21.35 -1.96 1.31
CA ASN A 39 -21.77 -3.22 1.90
C ASN A 39 -21.27 -3.37 3.35
N VAL A 40 -19.98 -3.09 3.61
CA VAL A 40 -19.35 -3.38 4.91
C VAL A 40 -19.55 -2.26 5.92
N LEU A 41 -19.49 -0.97 5.53
CA LEU A 41 -19.56 0.12 6.51
C LEU A 41 -20.92 0.22 7.21
N PRO A 42 -22.08 0.11 6.53
CA PRO A 42 -23.38 0.13 7.22
C PRO A 42 -23.51 -1.01 8.24
N GLU A 43 -23.07 -2.22 7.87
CA GLU A 43 -23.06 -3.38 8.77
C GLU A 43 -22.16 -3.15 9.98
N MET A 44 -20.95 -2.62 9.78
CA MET A 44 -20.04 -2.28 10.87
C MET A 44 -20.60 -1.20 11.80
N ILE A 45 -21.24 -0.16 11.24
CA ILE A 45 -21.89 0.89 12.03
C ILE A 45 -22.99 0.29 12.90
N ASN A 46 -23.84 -0.57 12.32
CA ASN A 46 -24.90 -1.25 13.07
C ASN A 46 -24.34 -2.17 14.15
N ALA A 47 -23.32 -2.97 13.83
CA ALA A 47 -22.67 -3.89 14.78
C ALA A 47 -21.98 -3.17 15.95
N VAL A 48 -21.41 -1.98 15.71
CA VAL A 48 -20.86 -1.13 16.79
C VAL A 48 -21.98 -0.54 17.64
N ARG A 49 -23.09 -0.09 17.03
CA ARG A 49 -24.26 0.43 17.75
C ARG A 49 -24.92 -0.62 18.63
N THR A 50 -24.92 -1.88 18.22
CA THR A 50 -25.42 -3.01 19.02
C THR A 50 -24.39 -3.60 19.97
N HIS A 51 -23.21 -2.96 20.11
CA HIS A 51 -22.09 -3.42 20.94
C HIS A 51 -21.58 -4.84 20.61
N THR A 52 -21.86 -5.33 19.41
CA THR A 52 -21.41 -6.64 18.94
C THR A 52 -19.94 -6.59 18.52
N ILE A 53 -19.50 -5.46 17.96
CA ILE A 53 -18.13 -5.23 17.52
C ILE A 53 -17.54 -3.99 18.22
N PRO A 54 -16.28 -4.02 18.66
CA PRO A 54 -15.62 -2.84 19.23
C PRO A 54 -15.47 -1.69 18.22
N VAL A 55 -15.64 -0.44 18.67
CA VAL A 55 -15.48 0.79 17.88
C VAL A 55 -14.19 0.86 17.04
N PRO A 56 -13.02 0.39 17.52
CA PRO A 56 -11.79 0.43 16.73
C PRO A 56 -11.88 -0.23 15.35
N PHE A 57 -12.70 -1.28 15.18
CA PHE A 57 -12.87 -1.93 13.87
C PHE A 57 -13.57 -1.02 12.85
N LEU A 58 -14.53 -0.21 13.29
CA LEU A 58 -15.14 0.79 12.42
C LEU A 58 -14.12 1.85 12.00
N VAL A 59 -13.25 2.28 12.91
CA VAL A 59 -12.15 3.20 12.59
C VAL A 59 -11.21 2.59 11.55
N TYR A 60 -10.84 1.32 11.69
CA TYR A 60 -10.02 0.63 10.70
C TYR A 60 -10.71 0.53 9.34
N ALA A 61 -12.00 0.16 9.29
CA ALA A 61 -12.76 0.06 8.04
C ALA A 61 -12.86 1.41 7.31
N VAL A 62 -13.19 2.48 8.05
CA VAL A 62 -13.26 3.84 7.50
C VAL A 62 -11.88 4.31 7.01
N THR A 63 -10.84 4.07 7.80
CA THR A 63 -9.47 4.46 7.42
C THR A 63 -9.02 3.69 6.18
N LEU A 64 -9.23 2.38 6.13
CA LEU A 64 -8.87 1.52 4.99
C LEU A 64 -9.59 1.96 3.70
N THR A 65 -10.86 2.37 3.82
CA THR A 65 -11.65 2.94 2.71
C THR A 65 -11.10 4.30 2.26
N GLY A 66 -10.68 5.15 3.22
CA GLY A 66 -10.23 6.51 2.96
C GLY A 66 -8.81 6.62 2.38
N ILE A 67 -7.92 5.67 2.65
CA ILE A 67 -6.52 5.70 2.18
C ILE A 67 -6.38 5.94 0.67
N PRO A 68 -7.00 5.15 -0.23
CA PRO A 68 -6.86 5.37 -1.68
C PRO A 68 -7.42 6.73 -2.11
N ALA A 69 -8.50 7.20 -1.47
CA ALA A 69 -9.05 8.53 -1.76
C ALA A 69 -8.05 9.65 -1.39
N VAL A 70 -7.43 9.56 -0.22
CA VAL A 70 -6.39 10.51 0.22
C VAL A 70 -5.17 10.44 -0.70
N ALA A 71 -4.73 9.24 -1.09
CA ALA A 71 -3.60 9.06 -1.99
C ALA A 71 -3.88 9.67 -3.38
N VAL A 72 -5.08 9.45 -3.94
CA VAL A 72 -5.54 10.11 -5.19
C VAL A 72 -5.53 11.63 -5.05
N ILE A 73 -6.08 12.18 -3.97
CA ILE A 73 -6.11 13.63 -3.73
C ILE A 73 -4.69 14.20 -3.67
N LEU A 74 -3.79 13.59 -2.89
CA LEU A 74 -2.38 13.99 -2.82
C LEU A 74 -1.67 13.85 -4.16
N GLY A 75 -2.03 12.82 -4.93
CA GLY A 75 -1.50 12.57 -6.27
C GLY A 75 -1.90 13.64 -7.29
N LEU A 76 -3.17 14.08 -7.26
CA LEU A 76 -3.69 15.13 -8.13
C LEU A 76 -3.18 16.52 -7.74
N THR A 77 -2.97 16.77 -6.44
CA THR A 77 -2.66 18.11 -5.91
C THR A 77 -1.16 18.34 -5.73
N VAL A 78 -0.56 17.71 -4.71
CA VAL A 78 0.80 18.01 -4.23
C VAL A 78 1.88 17.35 -5.09
N LEU A 79 1.63 16.10 -5.50
CA LEU A 79 2.63 15.22 -6.12
C LEU A 79 2.51 15.06 -7.64
N ARG A 80 1.58 15.79 -8.28
CA ARG A 80 1.24 15.66 -9.71
C ARG A 80 2.43 15.71 -10.67
N ARG A 81 3.50 16.44 -10.33
CA ARG A 81 4.69 16.64 -11.18
C ARG A 81 5.90 15.77 -10.77
N SER A 82 5.73 14.85 -9.83
CA SER A 82 6.84 14.12 -9.20
C SER A 82 6.57 12.61 -9.20
N PRO A 83 6.74 11.92 -10.35
CA PRO A 83 6.42 10.50 -10.49
C PRO A 83 7.15 9.60 -9.47
N GLY A 84 8.41 9.93 -9.14
CA GLY A 84 9.15 9.19 -8.12
C GLY A 84 8.53 9.30 -6.72
N ARG A 85 7.98 10.47 -6.38
CA ARG A 85 7.28 10.69 -5.10
C ARG A 85 5.92 10.01 -5.08
N LEU A 86 5.19 9.98 -6.20
CA LEU A 86 3.95 9.23 -6.35
C LEU A 86 4.17 7.73 -6.12
N LEU A 87 5.21 7.17 -6.76
CA LEU A 87 5.53 5.76 -6.55
C LEU A 87 5.96 5.48 -5.10
N THR A 88 6.67 6.41 -4.46
CA THR A 88 7.01 6.27 -3.04
C THR A 88 5.78 6.40 -2.14
N LEU A 89 4.80 7.24 -2.49
CA LEU A 89 3.52 7.35 -1.78
C LEU A 89 2.75 6.02 -1.88
N GLY A 90 2.59 5.47 -3.08
CA GLY A 90 1.89 4.20 -3.26
C GLY A 90 2.58 3.02 -2.56
N TYR A 91 3.87 2.81 -2.81
CA TYR A 91 4.57 1.62 -2.32
C TYR A 91 5.17 1.74 -0.92
N GLY A 92 5.54 2.95 -0.52
CA GLY A 92 6.21 3.19 0.75
C GLY A 92 5.28 3.68 1.86
N VAL A 93 4.08 4.15 1.53
CA VAL A 93 3.12 4.67 2.51
C VAL A 93 1.79 3.95 2.40
N GLU A 94 1.09 4.09 1.27
CA GLU A 94 -0.26 3.59 1.04
C GLU A 94 -0.33 2.06 1.20
N GLY A 95 0.44 1.30 0.42
CA GLY A 95 0.44 -0.16 0.44
C GLY A 95 0.75 -0.75 1.83
N PRO A 96 1.87 -0.39 2.48
CA PRO A 96 2.18 -0.83 3.84
C PRO A 96 1.12 -0.47 4.87
N LEU A 97 0.54 0.75 4.79
CA LEU A 97 -0.51 1.18 5.70
C LEU A 97 -1.80 0.37 5.50
N MET A 98 -2.21 0.15 4.25
CA MET A 98 -3.36 -0.70 3.93
C MET A 98 -3.15 -2.13 4.39
N LEU A 99 -1.95 -2.70 4.18
CA LEU A 99 -1.62 -4.04 4.64
C LEU A 99 -1.72 -4.17 6.16
N ILE A 100 -1.16 -3.21 6.90
CA ILE A 100 -1.24 -3.16 8.37
C ILE A 100 -2.70 -3.14 8.82
N LEU A 101 -3.52 -2.27 8.24
CA LEU A 101 -4.93 -2.15 8.60
C LEU A 101 -5.74 -3.38 8.18
N ALA A 102 -5.48 -3.95 7.01
CA ALA A 102 -6.15 -5.16 6.54
C ALA A 102 -5.83 -6.36 7.45
N VAL A 103 -4.56 -6.56 7.80
CA VAL A 103 -4.16 -7.61 8.75
C VAL A 103 -4.84 -7.41 10.10
N ARG A 104 -4.93 -6.17 10.59
CA ARG A 104 -5.64 -5.88 11.85
C ARG A 104 -7.15 -6.04 11.76
N PHE A 105 -7.73 -5.74 10.62
CA PHE A 105 -9.17 -5.83 10.41
C PHE A 105 -9.63 -7.28 10.21
N PHE A 106 -8.90 -8.07 9.43
CA PHE A 106 -9.33 -9.41 9.02
C PHE A 106 -8.66 -10.56 9.80
N LEU A 107 -7.37 -10.44 10.13
CA LEU A 107 -6.59 -11.56 10.67
C LEU A 107 -6.41 -11.46 12.19
N VAL A 108 -6.01 -10.29 12.68
CA VAL A 108 -5.58 -10.10 14.07
C VAL A 108 -6.65 -9.36 14.86
N ARG A 109 -7.60 -10.12 15.42
CA ARG A 109 -8.65 -9.56 16.28
C ARG A 109 -8.07 -9.02 17.59
N ASP A 110 -7.25 -9.82 18.27
CA ASP A 110 -6.59 -9.44 19.52
C ASP A 110 -5.13 -9.05 19.27
N ALA A 111 -4.77 -7.79 19.52
CA ALA A 111 -3.37 -7.38 19.48
C ALA A 111 -2.71 -7.55 20.84
N THR A 112 -1.70 -8.41 20.86
CA THR A 112 -0.74 -8.44 21.97
C THR A 112 0.04 -7.12 22.03
N TRP A 113 0.62 -6.82 23.18
CA TRP A 113 1.48 -5.64 23.36
C TRP A 113 2.62 -5.58 22.34
N ALA A 114 3.20 -6.74 21.98
CA ALA A 114 4.25 -6.82 20.98
C ALA A 114 3.76 -6.39 19.58
N VAL A 115 2.58 -6.85 19.16
CA VAL A 115 1.98 -6.44 17.88
C VAL A 115 1.67 -4.95 17.90
N THR A 116 1.06 -4.44 18.96
CA THR A 116 0.77 -3.01 19.11
C THR A 116 2.03 -2.15 19.02
N LEU A 117 3.12 -2.58 19.66
CA LEU A 117 4.41 -1.89 19.58
C LEU A 117 4.97 -1.89 18.16
N ILE A 118 5.01 -3.05 17.49
CA ILE A 118 5.50 -3.17 16.10
C ILE A 118 4.69 -2.27 15.16
N LEU A 119 3.35 -2.29 15.28
CA LEU A 119 2.47 -1.46 14.47
C LEU A 119 2.65 0.04 14.75
N SER A 120 2.87 0.40 16.01
CA SER A 120 3.15 1.80 16.39
C SER A 120 4.47 2.28 15.79
N ILE A 121 5.53 1.46 15.87
CA ILE A 121 6.83 1.76 15.27
C ILE A 121 6.71 1.88 13.74
N ALA A 122 5.99 0.97 13.09
CA ALA A 122 5.73 1.03 11.66
C ALA A 122 4.93 2.29 11.28
N GLY A 123 3.89 2.62 12.05
CA GLY A 123 3.07 3.82 11.84
C GLY A 123 3.87 5.11 11.97
N LEU A 124 4.72 5.24 13.00
CA LEU A 124 5.63 6.38 13.18
C LEU A 124 6.63 6.48 12.03
N GLY A 125 7.16 5.34 11.58
CA GLY A 125 8.06 5.29 10.43
C GLY A 125 7.40 5.74 9.13
N ILE A 126 6.19 5.23 8.84
CA ILE A 126 5.39 5.61 7.67
C ILE A 126 5.05 7.10 7.72
N ALA A 127 4.69 7.64 8.89
CA ALA A 127 4.42 9.06 9.08
C ALA A 127 5.67 9.92 8.78
N ALA A 128 6.85 9.49 9.22
CA ALA A 128 8.10 10.18 8.91
C ALA A 128 8.42 10.16 7.41
N LEU A 129 8.18 9.04 6.72
CA LEU A 129 8.35 8.96 5.27
C LEU A 129 7.32 9.82 4.52
N LEU A 130 6.06 9.81 4.94
CA LEU A 130 5.01 10.65 4.35
C LEU A 130 5.39 12.14 4.50
N TRP A 131 5.85 12.54 5.68
CA TRP A 131 6.34 13.89 5.90
C TRP A 131 7.51 14.25 4.96
N GLN A 132 8.48 13.35 4.77
CA GLN A 132 9.57 13.53 3.80
C GLN A 132 9.08 13.65 2.35
N ILE A 133 8.01 12.96 1.99
CA ILE A 133 7.43 13.03 0.64
C ILE A 133 6.72 14.37 0.41
N LEU A 134 6.00 14.85 1.42
CA LEU A 134 5.18 16.07 1.35
C LEU A 134 6.03 17.34 1.44
N ASP A 135 7.04 17.38 2.32
CA ASP A 135 7.89 18.56 2.48
C ASP A 135 8.99 18.59 1.40
N ARG A 136 8.98 19.63 0.54
CA ARG A 136 9.96 19.80 -0.54
C ARG A 136 11.29 20.37 -0.05
N SER A 137 11.31 21.10 1.05
CA SER A 137 12.49 21.76 1.61
C SER A 137 12.99 21.05 2.87
N ILE A 138 12.57 19.81 3.09
CA ILE A 138 12.92 19.07 4.32
C ILE A 138 14.43 18.89 4.50
N ASP A 139 15.20 18.88 3.41
CA ASP A 139 16.66 18.72 3.45
C ASP A 139 17.41 20.01 3.83
N THR A 140 16.75 21.19 3.78
CA THR A 140 17.37 22.46 4.18
C THR A 140 17.04 22.86 5.62
N ARG A 141 16.13 22.14 6.30
CA ARG A 141 15.75 22.43 7.69
C ARG A 141 16.79 21.89 8.69
N ARG A 142 17.58 22.77 9.29
CA ARG A 142 18.62 22.45 10.30
C ARG A 142 18.09 22.18 11.73
N SER A 143 16.85 21.72 11.86
CA SER A 143 16.09 21.72 13.12
C SER A 143 16.16 20.36 13.86
N PRO A 144 15.82 20.28 15.17
CA PRO A 144 15.50 19.02 15.87
C PRO A 144 14.58 18.08 15.07
N LEU A 145 13.75 18.65 14.19
CA LEU A 145 12.93 17.95 13.20
C LEU A 145 13.73 16.99 12.29
N ALA A 146 14.99 17.29 11.98
CA ALA A 146 15.86 16.42 11.20
C ALA A 146 16.24 15.14 11.96
N HIS A 147 16.44 15.22 13.28
CA HIS A 147 16.69 14.06 14.14
C HIS A 147 15.44 13.18 14.22
N LEU A 148 14.28 13.79 14.48
CA LEU A 148 13.00 13.08 14.54
C LEU A 148 12.71 12.34 13.23
N ARG A 149 12.95 12.99 12.08
CA ARG A 149 12.86 12.37 10.76
C ARG A 149 13.80 11.17 10.63
N LEU A 150 15.07 11.30 11.01
CA LEU A 150 16.04 10.22 10.88
C LEU A 150 15.71 9.02 11.79
N ILE A 151 15.23 9.29 13.01
CA ILE A 151 14.72 8.25 13.92
C ILE A 151 13.55 7.53 13.25
N GLY A 152 12.53 8.25 12.78
CA GLY A 152 11.38 7.66 12.10
C GLY A 152 11.76 6.83 10.87
N LEU A 153 12.69 7.31 10.03
CA LEU A 153 13.18 6.55 8.88
C LEU A 153 13.98 5.30 9.27
N THR A 154 14.72 5.36 10.38
CA THR A 154 15.42 4.18 10.93
C THR A 154 14.41 3.15 11.42
N LEU A 155 13.38 3.58 12.15
CA LEU A 155 12.28 2.72 12.60
C LEU A 155 11.54 2.08 11.41
N LEU A 156 11.26 2.87 10.36
CA LEU A 156 10.65 2.37 9.13
C LEU A 156 11.54 1.35 8.42
N LEU A 157 12.85 1.60 8.34
CA LEU A 157 13.78 0.69 7.71
C LEU A 157 13.84 -0.65 8.46
N LEU A 158 13.97 -0.63 9.79
CA LEU A 158 14.02 -1.84 10.61
C LEU A 158 12.72 -2.65 10.49
N THR A 159 11.57 -1.99 10.65
CA THR A 159 10.26 -2.67 10.52
C THR A 159 10.01 -3.17 9.10
N GLY A 160 10.40 -2.41 8.08
CA GLY A 160 10.27 -2.83 6.69
C GLY A 160 11.16 -4.02 6.33
N LEU A 161 12.41 -4.07 6.82
CA LEU A 161 13.29 -5.23 6.64
C LEU A 161 12.72 -6.47 7.33
N TYR A 162 12.28 -6.32 8.58
CA TYR A 162 11.61 -7.40 9.32
C TYR A 162 10.40 -7.93 8.57
N ALA A 163 9.47 -7.06 8.17
CA ALA A 163 8.28 -7.44 7.42
C ALA A 163 8.63 -8.09 6.08
N SER A 164 9.65 -7.61 5.38
CA SER A 164 10.04 -8.14 4.08
C SER A 164 10.63 -9.55 4.16
N VAL A 165 11.42 -9.84 5.20
CA VAL A 165 11.90 -11.21 5.46
C VAL A 165 10.71 -12.14 5.70
N TRP A 166 9.77 -11.74 6.55
CA TRP A 166 8.56 -12.51 6.81
C TRP A 166 7.71 -12.74 5.57
N ILE A 167 7.44 -11.69 4.78
CA ILE A 167 6.66 -11.82 3.55
C ILE A 167 7.41 -12.68 2.55
N ALA A 168 8.75 -12.58 2.42
CA ALA A 168 9.53 -13.41 1.51
C ALA A 168 9.36 -14.91 1.78
N PHE A 169 9.27 -15.32 3.05
CA PHE A 169 9.01 -16.72 3.42
C PHE A 169 7.70 -17.27 2.84
N TYR A 170 6.67 -16.44 2.71
CA TYR A 170 5.39 -16.84 2.13
C TYR A 170 5.31 -16.56 0.62
N ALA A 171 5.89 -15.46 0.17
CA ALA A 171 5.84 -15.01 -1.21
C ALA A 171 6.59 -15.96 -2.15
N VAL A 172 7.73 -16.53 -1.73
CA VAL A 172 8.51 -17.45 -2.58
C VAL A 172 7.73 -18.74 -2.89
N PRO A 173 7.17 -19.47 -1.91
CA PRO A 173 6.33 -20.63 -2.19
C PRO A 173 5.08 -20.30 -3.02
N LEU A 174 4.42 -19.17 -2.71
CA LEU A 174 3.24 -18.73 -3.48
C LEU A 174 3.59 -18.36 -4.92
N ALA A 175 4.75 -17.74 -5.15
CA ALA A 175 5.22 -17.44 -6.49
C ALA A 175 5.50 -18.72 -7.29
N ALA A 176 6.06 -19.76 -6.65
CA ALA A 176 6.28 -21.05 -7.29
C ALA A 176 4.96 -21.72 -7.73
N GLN A 177 3.89 -21.54 -6.95
CA GLN A 177 2.54 -22.09 -7.23
C GLN A 177 1.64 -21.13 -8.03
N SER A 178 2.16 -19.97 -8.46
CA SER A 178 1.34 -18.91 -9.06
C SER A 178 0.60 -19.35 -10.32
N GLY A 179 1.17 -20.26 -11.12
CA GLY A 179 0.50 -20.80 -12.31
C GLY A 179 -0.73 -21.63 -11.97
N GLU A 180 -0.65 -22.48 -10.96
CA GLU A 180 -1.77 -23.30 -10.49
C GLU A 180 -2.85 -22.42 -9.87
N ILE A 181 -2.46 -21.49 -8.99
CA ILE A 181 -3.37 -20.51 -8.38
C ILE A 181 -4.07 -19.67 -9.45
N ALA A 182 -3.34 -19.21 -10.48
CA ALA A 182 -3.93 -18.41 -11.55
C ALA A 182 -4.94 -19.21 -12.39
N THR A 183 -4.63 -20.47 -12.71
CA THR A 183 -5.53 -21.33 -13.49
C THR A 183 -6.78 -21.73 -12.70
N GLN A 184 -6.65 -21.99 -11.39
CA GLN A 184 -7.77 -22.21 -10.48
C GLN A 184 -8.63 -20.96 -10.36
N LEU A 185 -8.04 -19.79 -10.07
CA LEU A 185 -8.78 -18.53 -9.97
C LEU A 185 -9.57 -18.22 -11.25
N LEU A 186 -8.97 -18.45 -12.42
CA LEU A 186 -9.67 -18.26 -13.70
C LEU A 186 -10.84 -19.21 -13.88
N ARG A 187 -10.71 -20.47 -13.43
CA ARG A 187 -11.79 -21.45 -13.47
C ARG A 187 -12.92 -21.06 -12.51
N ASP A 188 -12.59 -20.71 -11.27
CA ASP A 188 -13.56 -20.30 -10.25
C ASP A 188 -14.30 -19.04 -10.69
N MET A 189 -13.59 -18.08 -11.29
CA MET A 189 -14.21 -16.89 -11.88
C MET A 189 -15.15 -17.23 -13.04
N TRP A 190 -14.81 -18.22 -13.86
CA TRP A 190 -15.64 -18.67 -14.96
C TRP A 190 -16.93 -19.35 -14.47
N GLU A 191 -16.82 -20.22 -13.47
CA GLU A 191 -17.97 -20.89 -12.83
C GLU A 191 -18.86 -19.87 -12.10
N ALA A 192 -18.25 -18.92 -11.38
CA ALA A 192 -19.01 -17.84 -10.76
C ALA A 192 -19.71 -16.97 -11.82
N LEU A 193 -19.10 -16.71 -12.96
CA LEU A 193 -19.74 -15.95 -14.05
C LEU A 193 -20.98 -16.64 -14.62
N THR A 194 -21.03 -17.98 -14.61
CA THR A 194 -22.20 -18.72 -15.11
C THR A 194 -23.35 -18.75 -14.11
N ASP A 195 -23.07 -18.73 -12.82
CA ASP A 195 -24.09 -18.91 -11.76
C ASP A 195 -24.49 -17.60 -11.05
N THR A 196 -23.72 -16.53 -11.22
CA THR A 196 -23.90 -15.30 -10.41
C THR A 196 -24.89 -14.33 -11.03
N GLU A 197 -25.73 -13.74 -10.17
CA GLU A 197 -26.61 -12.63 -10.54
C GLU A 197 -25.83 -11.43 -11.09
N LEU A 198 -26.33 -10.83 -12.17
CA LEU A 198 -25.69 -9.74 -12.92
C LEU A 198 -25.23 -8.55 -12.04
N ARG A 199 -25.87 -8.34 -10.87
CA ARG A 199 -25.52 -7.28 -9.91
C ARG A 199 -24.12 -7.41 -9.32
N TRP A 200 -23.57 -8.62 -9.20
CA TRP A 200 -22.24 -8.85 -8.61
C TRP A 200 -21.11 -8.88 -9.65
N LEU A 201 -21.46 -8.82 -10.95
CA LEU A 201 -20.51 -8.84 -12.05
C LEU A 201 -19.41 -7.75 -11.94
N PRO A 202 -19.73 -6.47 -11.62
CA PRO A 202 -18.70 -5.45 -11.49
C PRO A 202 -17.74 -5.74 -10.34
N PHE A 203 -18.25 -6.31 -9.23
CA PHE A 203 -17.44 -6.66 -8.07
C PHE A 203 -16.48 -7.82 -8.37
N MET A 204 -16.95 -8.86 -9.07
CA MET A 204 -16.09 -9.96 -9.50
C MET A 204 -14.99 -9.50 -10.45
N LEU A 205 -15.32 -8.65 -11.42
CA LEU A 205 -14.32 -8.12 -12.36
C LEU A 205 -13.30 -7.23 -11.66
N LEU A 206 -13.74 -6.28 -10.84
CA LEU A 206 -12.84 -5.41 -10.06
C LEU A 206 -12.00 -6.23 -9.07
N GLY A 207 -12.62 -7.20 -8.39
CA GLY A 207 -11.97 -8.11 -7.46
C GLY A 207 -10.90 -8.97 -8.14
N GLY A 208 -11.17 -9.50 -9.33
CA GLY A 208 -10.21 -10.26 -10.12
C GLY A 208 -9.01 -9.40 -10.55
N VAL A 209 -9.27 -8.20 -11.07
CA VAL A 209 -8.20 -7.24 -11.42
C VAL A 209 -7.38 -6.88 -10.17
N LEU A 210 -8.04 -6.61 -9.06
CA LEU A 210 -7.40 -6.32 -7.78
C LEU A 210 -6.55 -7.48 -7.27
N ALA A 211 -7.04 -8.72 -7.39
CA ALA A 211 -6.34 -9.93 -6.98
C ALA A 211 -5.07 -10.13 -7.82
N LEU A 212 -5.15 -9.95 -9.14
CA LEU A 212 -3.98 -10.02 -10.03
C LEU A 212 -2.94 -8.94 -9.66
N TYR A 213 -3.38 -7.69 -9.49
CA TYR A 213 -2.49 -6.60 -9.08
C TYR A 213 -1.86 -6.88 -7.71
N THR A 214 -2.65 -7.29 -6.73
CA THR A 214 -2.19 -7.58 -5.37
C THR A 214 -1.22 -8.76 -5.37
N GLY A 215 -1.48 -9.81 -6.14
CA GLY A 215 -0.57 -10.95 -6.30
C GLY A 215 0.79 -10.53 -6.83
N THR A 216 0.82 -9.71 -7.88
CA THR A 216 2.09 -9.19 -8.41
C THR A 216 2.83 -8.31 -7.40
N LEU A 217 2.10 -7.48 -6.64
CA LEU A 217 2.71 -6.65 -5.60
C LEU A 217 3.22 -7.50 -4.45
N PHE A 218 2.49 -8.52 -4.02
CA PHE A 218 2.87 -9.38 -2.92
C PHE A 218 4.19 -10.09 -3.21
N VAL A 219 4.40 -10.53 -4.45
CA VAL A 219 5.68 -11.13 -4.88
C VAL A 219 6.79 -10.08 -4.98
N ALA A 220 6.49 -8.87 -5.46
CA ALA A 220 7.50 -7.82 -5.64
C ALA A 220 7.87 -7.07 -4.34
N MET A 221 6.95 -7.00 -3.38
CA MET A 221 7.03 -6.19 -2.16
C MET A 221 8.25 -6.49 -1.29
N PRO A 222 8.60 -7.77 -1.02
CA PRO A 222 9.77 -8.13 -0.21
C PRO A 222 11.09 -7.53 -0.70
N VAL A 223 11.16 -7.18 -1.99
CA VAL A 223 12.35 -6.54 -2.59
C VAL A 223 12.12 -5.03 -2.73
N ALA A 224 10.96 -4.62 -3.24
CA ALA A 224 10.69 -3.22 -3.53
C ALA A 224 10.68 -2.35 -2.26
N VAL A 225 10.03 -2.81 -1.19
CA VAL A 225 9.87 -2.04 0.05
C VAL A 225 11.20 -1.78 0.74
N PRO A 226 12.07 -2.77 1.01
CA PRO A 226 13.39 -2.53 1.58
C PRO A 226 14.24 -1.58 0.74
N VAL A 227 14.24 -1.74 -0.58
CA VAL A 227 15.02 -0.87 -1.47
C VAL A 227 14.53 0.58 -1.37
N LEU A 228 13.22 0.83 -1.32
CA LEU A 228 12.66 2.16 -1.14
C LEU A 228 13.01 2.76 0.22
N TYR A 229 12.96 1.95 1.28
CA TYR A 229 13.25 2.40 2.64
C TYR A 229 14.74 2.68 2.84
N ILE A 230 15.63 1.80 2.38
CA ILE A 230 17.09 2.01 2.39
C ILE A 230 17.43 3.30 1.65
N ARG A 231 16.86 3.52 0.46
CA ARG A 231 17.10 4.75 -0.31
C ARG A 231 16.58 6.00 0.40
N SER A 232 15.45 5.92 1.08
CA SER A 232 14.87 7.06 1.79
C SER A 232 15.65 7.40 3.06
N TRP A 233 16.04 6.37 3.82
CA TRP A 233 16.95 6.48 4.96
C TRP A 233 18.31 7.04 4.56
N TRP A 234 18.95 6.50 3.52
CA TRP A 234 20.26 6.95 3.05
C TRP A 234 20.25 8.43 2.62
N ARG A 235 19.17 8.89 1.97
CA ARG A 235 18.98 10.32 1.66
C ARG A 235 18.85 11.15 2.94
N GLY A 236 18.04 10.70 3.89
CA GLY A 236 17.85 11.39 5.17
C GLY A 236 19.15 11.49 5.98
N ALA A 237 19.91 10.39 6.05
CA ALA A 237 21.19 10.31 6.76
C ALA A 237 22.25 11.23 6.15
N ARG A 238 22.38 11.25 4.80
CA ARG A 238 23.32 12.16 4.12
C ARG A 238 22.96 13.63 4.32
N ALA A 239 21.67 13.98 4.20
CA ALA A 239 21.22 15.34 4.45
C ALA A 239 21.48 15.77 5.90
N PHE A 240 21.29 14.85 6.86
CA PHE A 240 21.61 15.09 8.26
C PHE A 240 23.12 15.31 8.50
N ALA A 241 23.96 14.47 7.90
CA ALA A 241 25.41 14.58 8.00
C ALA A 241 25.96 15.87 7.38
N ALA A 242 25.41 16.32 6.24
CA ALA A 242 25.82 17.55 5.56
C ALA A 242 25.33 18.83 6.25
N ALA A 243 24.41 18.72 7.21
CA ALA A 243 23.88 19.85 7.97
C ALA A 243 24.66 20.11 9.28
N ARG A 244 25.57 19.19 9.66
CA ARG A 244 26.58 19.39 10.70
C ARG A 244 27.80 20.09 10.11
#